data_AF-A0A3N1D7U7-F1
#
_entry.id   AF-A0A3N1D7U7-F1
#
_cell.length_a   1.000
_cell.length_b   1.000
_cell.length_c   1.000
_cell.angle_alpha   90.00
_cell.angle_beta   90.00
_cell.angle_gamma   90.00
#
_symmetry.space_group_name_H-M   'P 1'
#
loop_
_entity.id
_entity.type
_entity.pdbx_description
1 polymer ?
#
loop_
_entity_poly.entity_id
_entity_poly.type
_entity_poly.pdbx_seq_one_letter_code
_entity_poly.pdbx_strand_id
1 'polypeptide(L)' 'MASLVSRIQRFLRSPQGRQARSRVERIARDPRTQAKVRGLLQRRGRRH' A
#
# COMPACT_ATOMS: atom_id res chain seq x y z
N MET A 1 -15.49 11.82 -18.08
CA MET A 1 -14.08 11.56 -17.71
C MET A 1 -14.04 10.86 -16.36
N ALA A 2 -13.95 9.53 -16.34
CA ALA A 2 -13.94 8.73 -15.10
C ALA A 2 -12.90 7.61 -15.15
N SER A 3 -11.81 7.77 -15.90
CA SER A 3 -10.96 6.63 -16.30
C SER A 3 -10.03 6.13 -15.20
N LEU A 4 -9.49 7.00 -14.33
CA LEU A 4 -8.52 6.58 -13.31
C LEU A 4 -9.16 5.81 -12.16
N VAL A 5 -10.26 6.32 -11.60
CA VAL A 5 -10.96 5.67 -10.48
C VAL A 5 -11.53 4.31 -10.91
N SER A 6 -12.13 4.23 -12.09
CA SER A 6 -12.67 2.98 -12.63
C SER A 6 -11.57 1.97 -12.96
N ARG A 7 -10.40 2.41 -13.42
CA ARG A 7 -9.23 1.54 -13.65
C ARG A 7 -8.64 1.01 -12.34
N ILE A 8 -8.61 1.84 -11.28
CA ILE A 8 -8.22 1.40 -9.93
C ILE A 8 -9.25 0.40 -9.38
N GLN A 9 -10.55 0.66 -9.52
CA GLN A 9 -11.59 -0.30 -9.10
C GLN A 9 -11.48 -1.63 -9.86
N ARG A 10 -11.25 -1.58 -11.18
CA ARG A 10 -11.04 -2.77 -12.01
C ARG A 10 -9.78 -3.53 -11.60
N PHE A 11 -8.72 -2.82 -11.24
CA PHE A 11 -7.49 -3.40 -10.71
C PHE A 11 -7.70 -4.02 -9.32
N LEU A 12 -8.41 -3.35 -8.42
CA LEU A 12 -8.75 -3.89 -7.09
C LEU A 12 -9.62 -5.14 -7.17
N ARG A 13 -10.47 -5.24 -8.19
CA ARG A 13 -11.29 -6.44 -8.49
C ARG A 13 -10.50 -7.53 -9.22
N SER A 14 -9.31 -7.25 -9.75
CA SER A 14 -8.48 -8.23 -10.44
C SER A 14 -7.75 -9.15 -9.46
N PRO A 15 -7.30 -10.34 -9.88
CA PRO A 15 -6.50 -11.24 -9.04
C PRO A 15 -5.22 -10.56 -8.52
N GLN A 16 -4.65 -9.63 -9.29
CA GLN A 16 -3.47 -8.85 -8.90
C GLN A 16 -3.80 -7.87 -7.75
N GLY A 17 -4.97 -7.23 -7.78
CA GLY A 17 -5.43 -6.36 -6.68
C GLY A 17 -5.71 -7.13 -5.40
N ARG A 18 -6.27 -8.34 -5.49
CA ARG A 18 -6.46 -9.24 -4.34
C ARG A 18 -5.14 -9.66 -3.72
N GLN A 19 -4.14 -10.02 -4.54
CA GLN A 19 -2.79 -10.33 -4.06
C GLN A 19 -2.10 -9.11 -3.43
N ALA A 20 -2.26 -7.92 -4.02
CA ALA A 20 -1.73 -6.69 -3.43
C ALA A 20 -2.34 -6.45 -2.04
N ARG A 21 -3.65 -6.66 -1.89
CA ARG A 21 -4.36 -6.53 -0.60
C ARG A 21 -3.85 -7.53 0.44
N SER A 22 -3.70 -8.80 0.10
CA SER A 22 -3.18 -9.81 1.04
C SER A 22 -1.73 -9.56 1.43
N ARG A 23 -0.92 -9.05 0.50
CA ARG A 23 0.47 -8.66 0.77
C ARG A 23 0.53 -7.47 1.72
N VAL A 24 -0.34 -6.47 1.52
CA VAL A 24 -0.50 -5.34 2.43
C VAL A 24 -0.99 -5.80 3.80
N GLU A 25 -1.96 -6.70 3.88
CA GLU A 25 -2.46 -7.24 5.17
C GLU A 25 -1.37 -8.02 5.92
N ARG A 26 -0.55 -8.83 5.23
CA ARG A 26 0.61 -9.49 5.83
C ARG A 26 1.64 -8.48 6.33
N ILE A 27 1.93 -7.46 5.55
CA ILE A 27 2.85 -6.39 5.91
C ILE A 27 2.31 -5.59 7.11
N ALA A 28 1.00 -5.33 7.14
CA ALA A 28 0.33 -4.59 8.20
C ALA A 28 0.27 -5.39 9.51
N ARG A 29 0.16 -6.73 9.44
CA ARG A 29 0.22 -7.62 10.60
C ARG A 29 1.62 -7.75 11.20
N ASP A 30 2.67 -7.35 10.48
CA ASP A 30 4.04 -7.47 10.96
C ASP A 30 4.50 -6.16 11.65
N PRO A 31 4.67 -6.16 12.99
CA PRO A 31 5.09 -4.97 13.72
C PRO A 31 6.50 -4.49 13.33
N ARG A 32 7.37 -5.40 12.86
CA ARG A 32 8.72 -5.03 12.40
C ARG A 32 8.66 -4.24 11.10
N THR A 33 7.72 -4.58 10.23
CA THR A 33 7.53 -3.85 8.97
C THR A 33 6.91 -2.48 9.25
N GLN A 34 5.97 -2.37 10.19
CA GLN A 34 5.44 -1.07 10.62
C GLN A 34 6.54 -0.16 11.17
N ALA A 35 7.43 -0.65 12.04
CA ALA A 35 8.54 0.14 12.57
C ALA A 35 9.50 0.61 11.46
N LYS A 36 9.80 -0.25 10.48
CA LYS A 36 10.64 0.09 9.33
C LYS A 36 10.00 1.15 8.43
N VAL A 37 8.70 1.00 8.14
CA VAL A 37 7.93 1.99 7.36
C VAL A 37 7.87 3.32 8.12
N ARG A 38 7.60 3.30 9.42
CA ARG A 38 7.55 4.51 10.26
C ARG A 38 8.90 5.22 10.31
N GLY A 39 10.01 4.48 10.42
CA GLY A 39 11.37 5.04 10.36
C GLY A 39 11.71 5.63 8.98
N LEU A 40 11.28 4.99 7.89
CA LEU A 40 11.44 5.53 6.54
C LEU A 40 10.60 6.78 6.29
N LEU A 41 9.35 6.79 6.76
CA LEU A 41 8.46 7.95 6.68
C LEU A 41 9.01 9.12 7.52
N GLN A 42 9.49 8.86 8.74
CA GLN A 42 10.15 9.88 9.54
C GLN A 42 11.42 10.43 8.87
N ARG A 43 12.26 9.57 8.28
CA ARG A 43 13.44 10.01 7.52
C ARG A 43 13.09 10.84 6.30
N ARG A 44 11.99 10.52 5.61
CA ARG A 44 11.53 11.24 4.42
C ARG A 44 10.84 12.55 4.76
N GLY A 45 10.10 12.61 5.88
CA GLY A 45 9.47 13.82 6.39
C GLY A 45 10.46 14.83 6.99
N ARG A 46 11.62 14.38 7.45
CA ARG A 46 12.70 15.24 7.98
C ARG A 46 13.55 15.94 6.90
N ARG A 47 13.28 15.67 5.62
CA ARG A 47 14.02 16.20 4.47
C ARG A 47 13.29 17.35 3.76
N HIS A 48 12.28 17.92 4.41
CA HIS A 48 11.52 19.08 3.95
C HIS A 48 11.60 20.21 4.97
#